data_AF-A0A1M3G4G2-F1
#
_entry.id   AF-A0A1M3G4G2-F1
#
_cell.length_a   1.000
_cell.length_b   1.000
_cell.length_c   1.000
_cell.angle_alpha   90.00
_cell.angle_beta   90.00
_cell.angle_gamma   90.00
#
_symmetry.space_group_name_H-M   'P 1'
#
loop_
_entity.id
_entity.type
_entity.pdbx_description
1 polymer ?
#
loop_
_entity_poly.entity_id
_entity_poly.type
_entity_poly.pdbx_seq_one_letter_code
_entity_poly.pdbx_strand_id
1 'polypeptide(L)'
;MLPQKQDHWWIVVEGQPIENLATEIIAALEAVLLPELKRSVSDESLKNKWMDSVSGGITEFQRFVFLTTLLKLDKDERLKNVVDDFVSLSKGRSMEASVREHVKELGL
;
A
#
# COMPACT_ATOMS: atom_id res chain seq x y z
N MET A 1 2.91 -14.81 -12.96
CA MET A 1 1.56 -15.29 -12.59
C MET A 1 0.92 -14.20 -11.74
N LEU A 2 -0.25 -13.67 -12.13
CA LEU A 2 -0.98 -12.71 -11.30
C LEU A 2 -1.43 -13.43 -10.03
N PRO A 3 -1.25 -12.86 -8.83
CA PRO A 3 -1.76 -13.46 -7.62
C PRO A 3 -3.29 -13.53 -7.72
N GLN A 4 -3.85 -14.75 -7.68
CA GLN A 4 -5.29 -14.95 -7.61
C GLN A 4 -5.78 -14.43 -6.25
N LYS A 5 -6.12 -13.14 -6.17
CA LYS A 5 -7.06 -12.69 -5.16
C LYS A 5 -8.43 -13.21 -5.59
N GLN A 6 -8.92 -14.24 -4.92
CA GLN A 6 -10.31 -14.64 -5.06
C GLN A 6 -11.14 -13.64 -4.27
N ASP A 7 -11.82 -12.75 -4.98
CA ASP A 7 -12.80 -11.87 -4.35
C ASP A 7 -13.92 -12.74 -3.79
N HIS A 8 -14.24 -12.52 -2.51
CA HIS A 8 -15.35 -13.20 -1.87
C HIS A 8 -16.61 -12.35 -2.02
N TRP A 9 -17.61 -12.90 -2.71
CA TRP A 9 -18.90 -12.25 -2.94
C TRP A 9 -19.97 -12.92 -2.08
N TRP A 10 -20.50 -12.18 -1.11
CA TRP A 10 -21.63 -12.63 -0.29
C TRP A 10 -22.93 -12.59 -1.09
N ILE A 11 -23.75 -13.64 -0.97
CA ILE A 11 -25.05 -13.76 -1.63
C ILE A 11 -26.13 -13.66 -0.55
N VAL A 12 -27.11 -12.77 -0.77
CA VAL A 12 -28.29 -12.65 0.08
C VAL A 12 -29.40 -13.52 -0.52
N VAL A 13 -29.88 -14.51 0.22
CA VAL A 13 -30.97 -15.40 -0.20
C VAL A 13 -32.27 -15.01 0.52
N GLU A 14 -33.38 -15.01 -0.20
CA GLU A 14 -34.70 -14.74 0.35
C GLU A 14 -35.06 -15.75 1.46
N GLY A 15 -35.51 -15.27 2.61
CA GLY A 15 -35.80 -16.10 3.79
C GLY A 15 -34.59 -16.41 4.68
N GLN A 16 -33.37 -16.03 4.30
CA GLN A 16 -32.21 -16.12 5.18
C GLN A 16 -32.20 -14.97 6.20
N PRO A 17 -31.99 -15.24 7.50
CA PRO A 17 -31.79 -14.20 8.50
C PRO A 17 -30.54 -13.37 8.17
N ILE A 18 -30.71 -12.06 8.01
CA ILE A 18 -29.62 -11.14 7.65
C ILE A 18 -28.55 -11.05 8.74
N GLU A 19 -28.92 -11.37 9.97
CA GLU A 19 -28.05 -11.39 11.16
C GLU A 19 -26.92 -12.42 11.02
N ASN A 20 -27.20 -13.55 10.37
CA ASN A 20 -26.19 -14.59 10.13
C ASN A 20 -25.13 -14.09 9.15
N LEU A 21 -25.57 -13.41 8.08
CA LEU A 21 -24.66 -12.83 7.11
C LEU A 21 -23.83 -11.69 7.71
N ALA A 22 -24.46 -10.83 8.52
CA ALA A 22 -23.76 -9.78 9.24
C ALA A 22 -22.70 -10.35 10.18
N THR A 23 -23.01 -11.43 10.90
CA THR A 23 -22.06 -12.11 11.79
C THR A 23 -20.87 -12.68 11.03
N GLU A 24 -21.10 -13.29 9.86
CA GLU A 24 -20.03 -13.80 9.00
C GLU A 24 -19.10 -12.68 8.51
N ILE A 25 -19.67 -11.57 8.04
CA ILE A 25 -18.91 -10.40 7.60
C ILE A 25 -18.08 -9.83 8.76
N ILE A 26 -18.70 -9.66 9.93
CA ILE A 26 -18.00 -9.16 11.14
C ILE A 26 -16.84 -10.09 11.49
N ALA A 27 -17.08 -11.41 11.53
CA ALA A 27 -16.03 -12.39 11.83
C ALA A 27 -14.87 -12.33 10.82
N ALA A 28 -15.16 -12.17 9.53
CA ALA A 28 -14.14 -12.02 8.49
C ALA A 28 -13.32 -10.72 8.68
N LEU A 29 -13.99 -9.61 8.99
CA LEU A 29 -13.33 -8.33 9.27
C LEU A 29 -12.44 -8.42 10.51
N GLU A 30 -12.93 -9.06 11.58
CA GLU A 30 -12.19 -9.23 12.82
C GLU A 30 -10.98 -10.16 12.67
N ALA A 31 -11.13 -11.26 11.92
CA ALA A 31 -10.09 -12.26 11.75
C ALA A 31 -9.00 -11.84 10.75
N VAL A 32 -9.34 -11.07 9.71
CA VAL A 32 -8.43 -10.78 8.59
C VAL A 32 -8.09 -9.29 8.51
N LEU A 33 -9.09 -8.42 8.46
CA LEU A 33 -8.86 -7.00 8.19
C LEU A 33 -8.23 -6.28 9.38
N LEU A 34 -8.76 -6.49 10.59
CA LEU A 34 -8.27 -5.80 11.79
C LEU A 34 -6.79 -6.12 12.11
N PRO A 35 -6.32 -7.38 12.03
CA PRO A 35 -4.89 -7.69 12.20
C PRO A 35 -4.01 -7.01 11.15
N GLU A 36 -4.45 -6.96 9.89
CA GLU A 36 -3.70 -6.28 8.82
C GLU A 36 -3.61 -4.77 9.04
N LEU A 37 -4.70 -4.15 9.48
CA LEU A 37 -4.72 -2.73 9.86
C LEU A 37 -3.80 -2.47 11.04
N LYS A 38 -3.87 -3.29 12.10
CA LYS A 38 -2.97 -3.19 13.27
C LYS A 38 -1.51 -3.36 12.87
N ARG A 39 -1.21 -4.33 12.01
CA ARG A 39 0.15 -4.57 11.49
C ARG A 39 0.67 -3.38 10.69
N SER A 40 -0.21 -2.69 9.96
CA SER A 40 0.13 -1.56 9.08
C SER A 40 -0.14 -0.20 9.71
N VAL A 41 -0.39 -0.13 11.03
CA VAL A 41 -0.85 1.11 11.69
C VAL A 41 0.27 2.10 11.97
N SER A 42 1.52 1.65 11.94
CA SER A 42 2.69 2.50 12.23
C SER A 42 3.42 2.89 10.96
N ASP A 43 4.02 4.07 10.97
CA ASP A 43 4.86 4.56 9.88
C ASP A 43 6.04 3.61 9.62
N GLU A 44 6.63 3.03 10.67
CA GLU A 44 7.69 2.00 10.53
C GLU A 44 7.21 0.74 9.78
N SER A 45 6.02 0.26 10.14
CA SER A 45 5.42 -0.88 9.44
C SER A 45 5.17 -0.58 7.97
N LEU A 46 4.69 0.62 7.65
CA LEU A 46 4.43 1.06 6.28
C LEU A 46 5.74 1.24 5.50
N LYS A 47 6.76 1.86 6.09
CA LYS A 47 8.10 2.00 5.50
C LYS A 47 8.68 0.64 5.15
N ASN A 48 8.72 -0.31 6.09
CA ASN A 48 9.28 -1.65 5.84
C ASN A 48 8.50 -2.39 4.75
N LYS A 49 7.17 -2.36 4.81
CA LYS A 49 6.31 -3.00 3.81
C LYS A 49 6.52 -2.46 2.40
N TRP A 50 6.69 -1.14 2.25
CA TRP A 50 6.92 -0.52 0.95
C TRP A 50 8.36 -0.66 0.45
N MET A 51 9.34 -0.73 1.35
CA MET A 51 10.73 -1.08 1.02
C MET A 51 10.83 -2.49 0.43
N ASP A 52 10.07 -3.45 0.96
CA ASP A 52 10.02 -4.83 0.46
C ASP A 52 9.24 -4.98 -0.87
N SER A 53 8.85 -3.86 -1.49
CA SER A 53 8.01 -3.82 -2.69
C SER A 53 6.64 -4.50 -2.54
N VAL A 54 6.20 -4.77 -1.31
CA VAL A 54 4.90 -5.39 -1.02
C VAL A 54 3.83 -4.31 -0.90
N SER A 55 3.10 -4.05 -1.97
CA SER A 55 2.00 -3.07 -1.93
C SER A 55 0.82 -3.50 -2.80
N GLY A 56 -0.12 -4.25 -2.23
CA GLY A 56 -1.40 -4.51 -2.90
C GLY A 56 -2.28 -3.26 -2.90
N GLY A 57 -2.85 -2.90 -4.05
CA GLY A 57 -3.87 -1.85 -4.16
C GLY A 57 -3.36 -0.44 -4.45
N ILE A 58 -2.05 -0.24 -4.63
CA ILE A 58 -1.46 1.03 -5.06
C ILE A 58 -0.45 0.81 -6.19
N THR A 59 -0.26 1.82 -7.04
CA THR A 59 0.74 1.80 -8.10
C THR A 59 2.16 1.94 -7.56
N GLU A 60 3.14 1.55 -8.38
CA GLU A 60 4.56 1.69 -8.05
C GLU A 60 4.95 3.15 -7.75
N PHE A 61 4.40 4.11 -8.52
CA PHE A 61 4.60 5.54 -8.29
C PHE A 61 3.97 6.02 -6.96
N GLN A 62 2.74 5.60 -6.66
CA GLN A 62 2.10 5.96 -5.38
C GLN A 62 2.89 5.40 -4.19
N ARG A 63 3.38 4.16 -4.29
CA ARG A 63 4.26 3.57 -3.26
C ARG A 63 5.51 4.43 -3.05
N PHE A 64 6.15 4.86 -4.13
CA PHE A 64 7.31 5.73 -4.07
C PHE A 64 7.00 7.07 -3.37
N VAL A 65 5.89 7.72 -3.73
CA VAL A 65 5.46 8.98 -3.12
C VAL A 65 5.24 8.81 -1.61
N PHE A 66 4.51 7.79 -1.18
CA PHE A 66 4.21 7.59 0.23
C PHE A 66 5.44 7.21 1.04
N LEU A 67 6.29 6.31 0.52
CA LEU A 67 7.52 5.89 1.19
C LEU A 67 8.48 7.06 1.39
N THR A 68 8.75 7.84 0.34
CA THR A 68 9.66 8.99 0.43
C THR A 68 9.12 10.12 1.31
N THR A 69 7.79 10.29 1.37
CA THR A 69 7.16 11.22 2.31
C THR A 69 7.42 10.83 3.76
N LEU A 70 7.22 9.55 4.12
CA LEU A 70 7.50 9.06 5.48
C LEU A 70 8.99 9.14 5.82
N LEU A 71 9.87 8.72 4.90
CA LEU A 71 11.32 8.80 5.10
C LEU A 71 11.81 10.24 5.32
N LYS A 72 11.26 11.21 4.57
CA LYS A 72 11.58 12.62 4.75
C LYS A 72 11.10 13.15 6.10
N LEU A 73 9.89 12.79 6.52
CA LEU A 73 9.32 13.22 7.80
C LEU A 73 10.19 12.74 8.98
N ASP A 74 10.65 11.50 8.92
CA ASP A 74 11.48 10.88 9.96
C ASP A 74 12.96 11.21 9.86
N LYS A 75 13.37 12.01 8.85
CA LYS A 75 14.78 12.30 8.52
C LYS A 75 15.61 11.02 8.36
N ASP A 76 15.00 10.03 7.73
CA ASP A 76 15.58 8.71 7.53
C ASP A 76 16.67 8.75 6.45
N GLU A 77 17.87 8.29 6.79
CA GLU A 77 19.04 8.32 5.88
C GLU A 77 18.85 7.49 4.61
N ARG A 78 17.91 6.53 4.63
CA ARG A 78 17.59 5.68 3.48
C ARG A 78 16.92 6.46 2.35
N LEU A 79 16.37 7.66 2.62
CA LEU A 79 15.64 8.48 1.64
C LEU A 79 16.42 8.68 0.35
N LYS A 80 17.70 9.02 0.46
CA LYS A 80 18.55 9.31 -0.71
C LYS A 80 18.65 8.10 -1.64
N ASN A 81 18.95 6.93 -1.08
CA ASN A 81 19.09 5.70 -1.86
C ASN A 81 17.78 5.33 -2.55
N VAL A 82 16.64 5.44 -1.84
CA VAL A 82 15.31 5.15 -2.41
C VAL A 82 14.99 6.10 -3.58
N VAL A 83 15.33 7.39 -3.45
CA VAL A 83 15.14 8.37 -4.52
C VAL A 83 16.03 8.07 -5.72
N ASP A 84 17.32 7.83 -5.49
CA ASP A 84 18.28 7.55 -6.56
C ASP A 84 17.91 6.29 -7.35
N ASP A 85 17.53 5.22 -6.65
CA ASP A 85 17.08 3.96 -7.25
C ASP A 85 15.81 4.16 -8.09
N PHE A 86 14.82 4.86 -7.55
CA PHE A 86 13.55 5.06 -8.24
C PHE A 86 13.67 6.02 -9.44
N VAL A 87 14.48 7.07 -9.31
CA VAL A 87 14.81 7.96 -10.43
C VAL A 87 15.48 7.17 -11.54
N SER A 88 16.44 6.29 -11.22
CA SER A 88 17.08 5.41 -12.19
C SER A 88 16.07 4.48 -12.88
N LEU A 89 15.21 3.81 -12.10
CA LEU A 89 14.20 2.87 -12.61
C LEU A 89 13.14 3.54 -13.49
N SER A 90 12.82 4.81 -13.22
CA SER A 90 11.78 5.55 -13.94
C SER A 90 12.22 6.07 -15.31
N LYS A 91 13.52 6.13 -15.60
CA LYS A 91 14.05 6.67 -16.87
C LYS A 91 13.47 5.94 -18.09
N GLY A 92 12.95 6.70 -19.04
CA GLY A 92 12.32 6.16 -20.25
C GLY A 92 10.95 5.51 -20.02
N ARG A 93 10.41 5.54 -18.80
CA ARG A 93 9.05 5.09 -18.49
C ARG A 93 8.07 6.27 -18.47
N SER A 94 6.79 5.98 -18.63
CA SER A 94 5.72 7.00 -18.60
C SER A 94 5.66 7.81 -17.31
N MET A 95 6.19 7.27 -16.20
CA MET A 95 6.19 7.91 -14.87
C MET A 95 7.39 8.84 -14.62
N GLU A 96 8.36 8.95 -15.53
CA GLU A 96 9.61 9.71 -15.30
C GLU A 96 9.34 11.18 -14.92
N ALA A 97 8.42 11.85 -15.63
CA ALA A 97 8.09 13.25 -15.37
C ALA A 97 7.50 13.44 -13.96
N SER A 98 6.59 12.54 -13.54
CA SER A 98 5.97 12.57 -12.22
C SER A 98 6.97 12.31 -11.11
N VAL A 99 7.93 11.39 -11.32
CA VAL A 99 9.02 11.13 -10.37
C VAL A 99 9.90 12.37 -10.20
N ARG A 100 10.30 13.02 -11.30
CA ARG A 100 11.11 14.24 -11.25
C ARG A 100 10.40 15.36 -10.50
N GLU A 101 9.09 15.52 -10.70
CA GLU A 101 8.35 16.57 -10.00
C GLU A 101 8.24 16.29 -8.50
N HIS A 102 7.91 15.05 -8.12
CA HIS A 102 7.88 14.65 -6.71
C HIS A 102 9.23 14.85 -6.00
N VAL A 103 10.35 14.53 -6.66
CA VAL A 103 11.69 14.74 -6.08
C VAL A 103 11.96 16.22 -5.80
N LYS A 104 11.52 17.13 -6.68
CA LYS A 104 11.62 18.58 -6.41
C LYS A 104 10.78 18.99 -5.21
N GLU A 105 9.56 18.46 -5.07
CA GLU A 105 8.68 18.73 -3.92
C GLU A 105 9.29 18.21 -2.60
N LEU A 106 10.07 17.13 -2.67
CA LEU A 106 10.87 16.64 -1.54
C LEU A 106 12.02 17.59 -1.17
N GLY A 107 12.38 18.56 -2.01
CA GLY A 107 13.49 19.49 -1.76
C GLY A 107 14.86 18.81 -1.77
N LEU A 108 14.99 17.75 -2.56
CA LEU A 108 16.21 16.97 -2.79
C LEU A 108 16.86 17.34 -4.12
#